data_AF-A0A7Y0LAS7-F1
#
_entry.id   AF-A0A7Y0LAS7-F1
#
_cell.length_a   1.000
_cell.length_b   1.000
_cell.length_c   1.000
_cell.angle_alpha   90.00
_cell.angle_beta   90.00
_cell.angle_gamma   90.00
#
_symmetry.space_group_name_H-M   'P 1'
#
loop_
_entity.id
_entity.type
_entity.pdbx_description
1 polymer ?
#
loop_
_entity_poly.entity_id
_entity_poly.type
_entity_poly.pdbx_seq_one_letter_code
_entity_poly.pdbx_strand_id
1 'polypeptide(L)'
;MAHHSHNHLSAKKVETQAYLNDFNKAYSILHTYDRMLKFNRHPYLHFGQGSNKRKAIAPHLQSKGYEFGYITADNYDWFINSKLINAQAIGLAVDYEKLGQLYVDTLMKSIKFYDHLALKMFAQICIFIA
;
A
#
# COMPACT_ATOMS: atom_id res chain seq x y z
N MET A 1 9.79 -5.43 9.03
CA MET A 1 9.25 -4.05 8.97
C MET A 1 9.71 -3.41 7.66
N ALA A 2 8.92 -2.50 7.07
CA ALA A 2 9.21 -1.83 5.79
C ALA A 2 8.86 -0.32 5.88
N HIS A 3 9.33 0.50 4.94
CA HIS A 3 9.19 1.96 5.00
C HIS A 3 7.87 2.43 4.39
N HIS A 4 7.18 3.35 5.07
CA HIS A 4 5.89 3.88 4.64
C HIS A 4 5.75 5.41 4.84
N SER A 5 6.86 6.14 4.71
CA SER A 5 6.94 7.57 5.07
C SER A 5 6.76 7.84 6.58
N HIS A 6 7.02 9.07 7.03
CA HIS A 6 6.88 9.43 8.45
C HIS A 6 5.46 9.92 8.78
N ASN A 7 4.92 10.85 7.99
CA ASN A 7 3.58 11.43 8.23
C ASN A 7 2.50 10.89 7.28
N HIS A 8 2.75 9.75 6.63
CA HIS A 8 1.86 9.16 5.63
C HIS A 8 1.53 10.16 4.49
N LEU A 9 2.52 10.96 4.07
CA LEU A 9 2.33 11.99 3.04
C LEU A 9 2.12 11.36 1.67
N SER A 10 1.10 11.84 0.96
CA SER A 10 0.87 11.48 -0.42
C SER A 10 1.85 12.20 -1.35
N ALA A 11 2.80 11.48 -1.96
CA ALA A 11 3.77 12.07 -2.90
C ALA A 11 3.11 12.70 -4.15
N LYS A 12 1.85 12.34 -4.44
CA LYS A 12 1.03 13.02 -5.45
C LYS A 12 0.59 14.42 -5.03
N LYS A 13 0.31 14.64 -3.74
CA LYS A 13 -0.39 15.83 -3.22
C LYS A 13 0.55 16.91 -2.67
N VAL A 14 1.68 16.52 -2.11
CA VAL A 14 2.64 17.46 -1.49
C VAL A 14 3.81 17.73 -2.43
N GLU A 15 4.53 18.83 -2.25
CA GLU A 15 5.75 19.13 -3.00
C GLU A 15 6.80 18.02 -2.91
N THR A 16 7.59 17.84 -3.97
CA THR A 16 8.61 16.77 -4.05
C THR A 16 9.55 16.81 -2.85
N GLN A 17 10.09 17.99 -2.53
CA GLN A 17 11.03 18.14 -1.43
C GLN A 17 10.37 17.85 -0.07
N ALA A 18 9.10 18.20 0.11
CA ALA A 18 8.37 17.90 1.33
C ALA A 18 8.22 16.38 1.52
N TYR A 19 7.92 15.63 0.46
CA TYR A 19 7.88 14.18 0.50
C TYR A 19 9.26 13.56 0.79
N LEU A 20 10.34 14.05 0.15
CA LEU A 20 11.69 13.54 0.40
C LEU A 20 12.18 13.80 1.83
N ASN A 21 11.83 14.96 2.41
CA ASN A 21 12.14 15.27 3.80
C ASN A 21 11.39 14.33 4.76
N ASP A 22 10.10 14.06 4.50
CA ASP A 22 9.30 13.11 5.26
C ASP A 22 9.86 11.68 5.16
N PHE A 23 10.28 11.26 3.96
CA PHE A 23 10.98 10.00 3.74
C PHE A 23 12.28 9.90 4.55
N ASN A 24 13.10 10.95 4.54
CA ASN A 24 14.37 10.98 5.26
C ASN A 24 14.18 10.91 6.78
N LYS A 25 13.12 11.52 7.31
CA LYS A 25 12.79 11.44 8.74
C LYS A 25 12.42 10.02 9.16
N ALA A 26 11.63 9.31 8.35
CA ALA A 26 11.38 7.88 8.59
C ALA A 26 12.66 7.05 8.41
N TYR A 27 13.48 7.35 7.40
CA TYR A 27 14.76 6.67 7.17
C TYR A 27 15.67 6.77 8.39
N SER A 28 15.86 7.96 8.97
CA SER A 28 16.75 8.17 10.11
C SER A 28 16.34 7.36 11.35
N ILE A 29 15.05 7.01 11.47
CA ILE A 29 14.54 6.16 12.55
C ILE A 29 14.67 4.69 12.17
N LEU A 30 14.25 4.31 10.96
CA LEU A 30 14.07 2.90 10.58
C LEU A 30 15.38 2.19 10.19
N HIS A 31 16.38 2.93 9.71
CA HIS A 31 17.62 2.32 9.19
C HIS A 31 18.48 1.67 10.27
N THR A 32 18.25 1.98 11.55
CA THR A 32 19.02 1.43 12.69
C THR A 32 18.53 0.06 13.15
N TYR A 33 17.44 -0.45 12.59
CA TYR A 33 16.88 -1.76 12.97
C TYR A 33 17.43 -2.88 12.06
N ASP A 34 17.96 -3.94 12.67
CA ASP A 34 18.65 -5.04 11.98
C ASP A 34 17.80 -5.80 10.95
N ARG A 35 16.48 -5.80 11.10
CA ARG A 35 15.53 -6.57 10.26
C ARG A 35 14.65 -5.69 9.39
N MET A 36 15.16 -4.53 9.01
CA MET A 36 14.45 -3.60 8.16
C MET A 36 14.51 -4.03 6.69
N LEU A 37 13.36 -4.39 6.13
CA LEU A 37 13.24 -4.67 4.70
C LEU A 37 13.40 -3.36 3.92
N LYS A 38 14.22 -3.40 2.87
CA LYS A 38 14.52 -2.25 2.03
C LYS A 38 13.44 -2.01 0.98
N PHE A 39 12.18 -2.09 1.37
CA PHE A 39 11.03 -1.72 0.54
C PHE A 39 10.38 -0.45 1.07
N ASN A 40 10.11 0.50 0.18
CA ASN A 40 9.30 1.67 0.44
C ASN A 40 7.94 1.50 -0.26
N ARG A 41 6.87 1.41 0.52
CA ARG A 41 5.50 1.51 0.00
C ARG A 41 5.06 2.97 0.13
N HIS A 42 4.68 3.61 -0.97
CA HIS A 42 4.18 4.98 -0.92
C HIS A 42 2.81 5.02 -0.23
N PRO A 43 2.56 5.97 0.70
CA PRO A 43 1.22 6.24 1.20
C PRO A 43 0.21 6.38 0.05
N TYR A 44 -0.94 5.73 0.20
CA TYR A 44 -2.01 5.69 -0.81
C TYR A 44 -1.58 5.15 -2.19
N LEU A 45 -0.44 4.45 -2.29
CA LEU A 45 0.18 4.07 -3.58
C LEU A 45 0.43 5.27 -4.50
N HIS A 46 0.61 6.46 -3.93
CA HIS A 46 0.85 7.69 -4.67
C HIS A 46 2.35 7.89 -4.90
N PHE A 47 2.85 7.48 -6.06
CA PHE A 47 4.28 7.55 -6.43
C PHE A 47 4.77 8.95 -6.82
N GLY A 48 3.87 9.91 -6.98
CA GLY A 48 4.14 11.23 -7.53
C GLY A 48 3.24 11.55 -8.73
N GLN A 49 2.91 12.83 -8.89
CA GLN A 49 2.08 13.30 -10.00
C GLN A 49 2.89 13.34 -11.30
N GLY A 50 2.53 12.47 -12.26
CA GLY A 50 3.19 12.39 -13.56
C GLY A 50 4.59 11.76 -13.54
N SER A 51 5.24 11.73 -14.70
CA SER A 51 6.60 11.16 -14.88
C SER A 51 7.65 11.99 -14.15
N ASN A 52 7.62 13.31 -14.28
CA ASN A 52 8.68 14.19 -13.78
C ASN A 52 8.86 14.06 -12.26
N LYS A 53 7.76 14.06 -11.51
CA LYS A 53 7.80 13.91 -10.05
C LYS A 53 8.29 12.53 -9.63
N ARG A 54 7.86 11.47 -10.32
CA ARG A 54 8.35 10.09 -10.06
C ARG A 54 9.85 9.97 -10.30
N LYS A 55 10.35 10.55 -11.40
CA LYS A 55 11.79 10.59 -11.73
C LYS A 55 12.61 11.44 -10.76
N ALA A 56 12.00 12.40 -10.08
CA ALA A 56 12.66 13.16 -9.03
C ALA A 56 12.70 12.39 -7.68
N ILE A 57 11.70 11.55 -7.41
CA ILE A 57 11.59 10.82 -6.13
C ILE A 57 12.38 9.50 -6.15
N ALA A 58 12.23 8.70 -7.21
CA ALA A 58 12.75 7.34 -7.26
C ALA A 58 14.27 7.25 -7.04
N PRO A 59 15.12 8.09 -7.69
CA PRO A 59 16.56 8.03 -7.46
C PRO A 59 16.96 8.33 -6.02
N HIS A 60 16.24 9.23 -5.34
CA HIS A 60 16.50 9.56 -3.93
C HIS A 60 16.27 8.34 -3.03
N LEU A 61 15.15 7.63 -3.22
CA LEU A 61 14.84 6.40 -2.47
C LEU A 61 15.88 5.30 -2.76
N GLN A 62 16.21 5.10 -4.04
CA GLN A 62 17.21 4.11 -4.47
C GLN A 62 18.60 4.40 -3.91
N SER A 63 19.00 5.68 -3.81
CA SER A 63 20.28 6.07 -3.19
C SER A 63 20.39 5.68 -1.71
N LYS A 64 19.26 5.40 -1.05
CA LYS A 64 19.17 4.91 0.34
C LYS A 64 18.94 3.40 0.42
N GLY A 65 19.04 2.71 -0.72
CA GLY A 65 18.87 1.28 -0.87
C GLY A 65 17.41 0.81 -0.91
N TYR A 66 16.42 1.71 -1.02
CA TYR A 66 15.01 1.31 -1.01
C TYR A 66 14.50 0.98 -2.40
N GLU A 67 13.88 -0.19 -2.50
CA GLU A 67 13.12 -0.67 -3.64
C GLU A 67 11.62 -0.37 -3.49
N PHE A 68 10.89 -0.57 -4.58
CA PHE A 68 9.46 -0.31 -4.61
C PHE A 68 8.67 -1.45 -3.93
N GLY A 69 8.03 -1.14 -2.79
CA GLY A 69 7.07 -2.03 -2.14
C GLY A 69 5.69 -1.96 -2.80
N TYR A 70 5.55 -2.63 -3.95
CA TYR A 70 4.27 -2.70 -4.68
C TYR A 70 3.29 -3.70 -4.06
N ILE A 71 2.03 -3.64 -4.51
CA ILE A 71 1.00 -4.63 -4.19
C ILE A 71 0.39 -5.15 -5.48
N THR A 72 -0.09 -6.39 -5.48
CA THR A 72 -0.78 -7.02 -6.62
C THR A 72 -2.28 -7.15 -6.38
N ALA A 73 -2.71 -7.29 -5.12
CA ALA A 73 -4.12 -7.30 -4.72
C ALA A 73 -4.35 -6.35 -3.55
N ASP A 74 -5.47 -5.62 -3.58
CA ASP A 74 -5.95 -4.81 -2.45
C ASP A 74 -6.96 -5.62 -1.63
N ASN A 75 -6.91 -5.44 -0.31
CA ASN A 75 -7.69 -6.19 0.66
C ASN A 75 -8.96 -5.43 1.12
N TYR A 76 -9.07 -4.13 0.82
CA TYR A 76 -10.23 -3.28 1.13
C TYR A 76 -10.70 -3.29 2.60
N ASP A 77 -9.82 -3.71 3.52
CA ASP A 77 -10.16 -3.87 4.95
C ASP A 77 -10.63 -2.56 5.58
N TRP A 78 -9.94 -1.46 5.29
CA TRP A 78 -10.23 -0.11 5.76
C TRP A 78 -11.61 0.36 5.29
N PHE A 79 -12.00 0.01 4.07
CA PHE A 79 -13.29 0.39 3.52
C PHE A 79 -14.42 -0.42 4.14
N ILE A 80 -14.25 -1.74 4.24
CA ILE A 80 -15.22 -2.63 4.89
C ILE A 80 -15.42 -2.21 6.35
N ASN A 81 -14.33 -1.93 7.07
CA ASN A 81 -14.39 -1.43 8.44
C ASN A 81 -15.11 -0.08 8.53
N SER A 82 -14.90 0.84 7.58
CA SER A 82 -15.63 2.11 7.56
C SER A 82 -17.15 1.91 7.41
N LYS A 83 -17.59 0.89 6.66
CA LYS A 83 -19.01 0.54 6.54
C LYS A 83 -19.56 -0.08 7.82
N LEU A 84 -18.78 -0.93 8.48
CA LEU A 84 -19.11 -1.46 9.80
C LEU A 84 -19.34 -0.34 10.82
N ILE A 85 -18.37 0.57 10.95
CA ILE A 85 -18.44 1.70 11.90
C ILE A 85 -19.69 2.55 11.61
N ASN A 86 -19.95 2.87 10.34
CA ASN A 86 -21.13 3.66 9.96
C ASN A 86 -22.45 2.93 10.28
N ALA A 87 -22.52 1.61 10.07
CA ALA A 87 -23.71 0.82 10.38
C ALA A 87 -23.98 0.78 11.90
N GLN A 88 -22.93 0.60 12.70
CA GLN A 88 -23.02 0.66 14.16
C GLN A 88 -23.46 2.05 14.65
N ALA A 89 -22.95 3.12 14.04
CA ALA A 89 -23.30 4.49 14.41
C ALA A 89 -24.79 4.83 14.23
N ILE A 90 -25.49 4.14 13.33
CA ILE A 90 -26.94 4.29 13.11
C ILE A 90 -27.77 3.15 13.76
N GLY A 91 -27.15 2.32 14.60
CA GLY A 91 -27.84 1.28 15.36
C GLY A 91 -28.26 0.04 14.57
N LEU A 92 -27.66 -0.22 13.40
CA LEU A 92 -27.94 -1.44 12.64
C LEU A 92 -27.31 -2.66 13.34
N ALA A 93 -28.08 -3.74 13.44
CA ALA A 93 -27.56 -5.04 13.85
C ALA A 93 -26.59 -5.57 12.78
N VAL A 94 -25.42 -6.05 13.22
CA VAL A 94 -24.38 -6.60 12.35
C VAL A 94 -24.25 -8.09 12.60
N ASP A 95 -24.35 -8.88 11.54
CA ASP A 95 -24.02 -10.29 11.53
C ASP A 95 -22.52 -10.44 11.24
N TYR A 96 -21.73 -10.69 12.28
CA TYR A 96 -20.27 -10.76 12.17
C TYR A 96 -19.77 -11.99 11.42
N GLU A 97 -20.54 -13.09 11.41
CA GLU A 97 -20.21 -14.28 10.61
C GLU A 97 -20.32 -13.95 9.12
N LYS A 98 -21.42 -13.30 8.71
CA LYS A 98 -21.57 -12.84 7.32
C LYS A 98 -20.58 -11.77 6.94
N LEU A 99 -20.20 -10.88 7.87
CA LEU A 99 -19.16 -9.89 7.62
C LEU A 99 -17.79 -10.55 7.40
N GLY A 100 -17.44 -11.55 8.20
CA GLY A 100 -16.24 -12.35 8.01
C GLY A 100 -16.22 -13.06 6.65
N GLN A 101 -17.33 -13.69 6.27
CA GLN A 101 -17.48 -14.32 4.97
C GLN A 101 -17.34 -13.30 3.82
N LEU A 102 -17.98 -12.13 3.93
CA LEU A 102 -17.86 -11.06 2.95
C LEU A 102 -16.40 -10.62 2.76
N TYR A 103 -15.65 -10.46 3.86
CA TYR A 103 -14.25 -10.09 3.81
C TYR A 103 -13.41 -11.13 3.06
N VAL A 104 -13.50 -12.41 3.45
CA VAL A 104 -12.78 -13.51 2.81
C VAL A 104 -13.15 -13.63 1.33
N ASP A 105 -14.44 -13.57 1.00
CA ASP A 105 -14.91 -13.64 -0.39
C ASP A 105 -14.37 -12.48 -1.24
N THR A 106 -14.30 -11.28 -0.67
CA THR A 106 -13.78 -10.09 -1.35
C THR A 106 -12.30 -10.27 -1.66
N LEU A 107 -11.51 -10.76 -0.70
CA LEU A 107 -10.10 -11.09 -0.92
C LEU A 107 -9.91 -12.15 -1.99
N MET A 108 -10.64 -13.25 -1.90
CA MET A 108 -10.52 -14.34 -2.87
C MET A 108 -10.91 -13.91 -4.29
N LYS A 109 -11.91 -13.04 -4.44
CA LYS A 109 -12.28 -12.45 -5.73
C LYS A 109 -11.18 -11.53 -6.25
N SER A 110 -10.62 -10.66 -5.41
CA SER A 110 -9.49 -9.76 -5.75
C SER A 110 -8.28 -10.57 -6.25
N ILE A 111 -7.87 -11.59 -5.48
CA ILE A 111 -6.76 -12.49 -5.81
C ILE A 111 -6.98 -13.17 -7.17
N LYS A 112 -8.15 -13.81 -7.37
CA LYS A 112 -8.47 -14.51 -8.63
C LYS A 112 -8.51 -13.55 -9.83
N PHE A 113 -9.04 -12.35 -9.64
CA PHE A 113 -9.11 -11.35 -10.70
C PHE A 113 -7.71 -10.92 -11.16
N TYR A 114 -6.84 -10.52 -10.23
CA TYR A 114 -5.50 -10.06 -10.56
C TYR A 114 -4.61 -11.19 -11.08
N ASP A 115 -4.78 -12.42 -10.56
CA ASP A 115 -4.05 -13.58 -11.08
C ASP A 115 -4.43 -13.89 -12.54
N HIS A 116 -5.73 -13.91 -12.84
CA HIS A 116 -6.19 -14.09 -14.21
C HIS A 116 -5.68 -12.98 -15.15
N LEU A 117 -5.72 -11.73 -14.69
CA LEU A 117 -5.22 -10.60 -15.47
C LEU A 117 -3.72 -10.74 -15.76
N ALA A 118 -2.93 -11.15 -14.77
CA ALA A 118 -1.49 -11.34 -14.93
C ALA A 118 -1.16 -12.47 -15.92
N LEU A 119 -1.86 -13.60 -15.84
CA LEU A 119 -1.72 -14.68 -16.81
C LEU A 119 -2.05 -14.21 -18.23
N LYS A 120 -3.12 -13.42 -18.40
CA LYS A 120 -3.53 -12.90 -19.71
C LYS A 120 -2.54 -11.89 -20.30
N MET A 121 -1.96 -11.04 -19.48
CA MET A 121 -1.10 -9.94 -19.94
C MET A 121 0.38 -10.34 -20.05
N PHE A 122 0.84 -11.23 -19.18
CA PHE A 122 2.26 -11.49 -18.96
C PHE A 122 2.62 -12.98 -18.96
N ALA A 123 1.63 -13.89 -19.09
CA ALA A 123 1.83 -15.34 -19.00
C ALA A 123 2.50 -15.80 -17.68
N GLN A 124 2.28 -15.06 -16.58
CA GLN A 124 2.82 -15.37 -15.26
C GLN A 124 1.77 -15.18 -14.16
N ILE A 125 1.92 -15.94 -13.07
CA ILE A 125 1.07 -15.87 -11.86
C ILE A 125 1.43 -14.63 -11.05
N CYS A 126 0.42 -13.93 -10.52
CA CYS A 126 0.62 -12.65 -9.81
C CYS A 126 0.91 -12.81 -8.31
N ILE A 127 0.86 -14.04 -7.81
CA ILE A 127 0.88 -14.39 -6.40
C ILE A 127 2.23 -15.05 -6.07
N PHE A 128 3.17 -14.28 -5.55
CA PHE A 128 4.20 -14.81 -4.66
C PHE A 128 3.68 -14.65 -3.24
N ILE A 129 3.16 -15.73 -2.66
CA ILE A 129 3.08 -15.85 -1.19
C ILE A 129 4.52 -16.17 -0.76
N ALA A 130 5.25 -15.15 -0.32
CA ALA A 130 6.52 -15.34 0.37
C ALA A 130 6.27 -15.54 1.86
#